data_AF-E5BGJ7-F1
#
_entry.id   AF-E5BGJ7-F1
#
_cell.length_a   1.000
_cell.length_b   1.000
_cell.length_c   1.000
_cell.angle_alpha   90.00
_cell.angle_beta   90.00
_cell.angle_gamma   90.00
#
_symmetry.space_group_name_H-M   'P 1'
#
loop_
_entity.id
_entity.type
_entity.pdbx_description
1 polymer ?
#
loop_
_entity_poly.entity_id
_entity_poly.type
_entity_poly.pdbx_seq_one_letter_code
_entity_poly.pdbx_strand_id
1 'polypeptide(L)'
;MKSKYSIEDRFLFKRKEDIVAGRKVREEMKQLESIKTKLQGEIEGLKTQKSNISKEISLKQAHIQKITEKIKTLSQGAGNEIIISEHAILRYIERVLQIPLEEIEQKIVSSTLKEQIKMLGDGSYPLENGKYRIVVKDNVVVTILGDDMVEL
;
A
#
# COMPACT_ATOMS: atom_id res chain seq x y z
N MET A 1 18.61 95.57 -5.12
CA MET A 1 17.40 95.82 -4.31
C MET A 1 16.83 94.49 -3.86
N LYS A 2 16.86 94.16 -2.55
CA LYS A 2 16.30 92.91 -2.03
C LYS A 2 14.80 93.09 -1.80
N SER A 3 13.97 92.51 -2.67
CA SER A 3 12.54 92.35 -2.43
C SER A 3 12.35 91.46 -1.20
N LYS A 4 11.95 92.07 -0.07
CA LYS A 4 11.60 91.36 1.15
C LYS A 4 10.09 91.11 1.08
N TYR A 5 9.70 89.88 0.77
CA TYR A 5 8.32 89.42 0.95
C TYR A 5 7.77 89.84 2.32
N SER A 6 6.52 90.31 2.35
CA SER A 6 5.83 90.69 3.59
C SER A 6 5.86 89.53 4.57
N ILE A 7 5.80 89.81 5.87
CA ILE A 7 5.66 88.78 6.91
C ILE A 7 4.44 87.91 6.60
N GLU A 8 3.36 88.51 6.08
CA GLU A 8 2.13 87.83 5.69
C GLU A 8 2.34 86.82 4.55
N ASP A 9 3.16 87.17 3.55
CA ASP A 9 3.49 86.27 2.43
C ASP A 9 4.23 85.02 2.89
N ARG A 10 5.14 85.18 3.87
CA ARG A 10 5.88 84.04 4.47
C ARG A 10 4.97 83.13 5.30
N PHE A 11 3.99 83.70 6.01
CA PHE A 11 2.99 82.92 6.74
C PHE A 11 2.06 82.14 5.80
N LEU A 12 1.60 82.77 4.71
CA LEU A 12 0.78 82.11 3.69
C LEU A 12 1.52 80.97 2.99
N PHE A 13 2.81 81.15 2.70
CA PHE A 13 3.64 80.12 2.08
C PHE A 13 3.82 78.91 2.99
N LYS A 14 4.23 79.13 4.26
CA LYS A 14 4.42 78.04 5.23
C LYS A 14 3.14 77.25 5.48
N ARG A 15 1.99 77.93 5.59
CA ARG A 15 0.68 77.28 5.74
C ARG A 15 0.31 76.40 4.53
N LYS A 16 0.68 76.81 3.30
CA LYS A 16 0.48 75.98 2.10
C LYS A 16 1.39 74.75 2.11
N GLU A 17 2.65 74.88 2.52
CA GLU A 17 3.57 73.73 2.65
C GLU A 17 3.07 72.71 3.67
N ASP A 18 2.61 73.16 4.84
CA ASP A 18 2.07 72.28 5.88
C ASP A 18 0.81 71.51 5.41
N ILE A 19 -0.07 72.18 4.64
CA ILE A 19 -1.26 71.55 4.03
C ILE A 19 -0.86 70.50 2.99
N VAL A 20 0.15 70.79 2.16
CA VAL A 20 0.66 69.86 1.15
C VAL A 20 1.34 68.65 1.80
N ALA A 21 2.13 68.86 2.86
CA ALA A 21 2.76 67.78 3.63
C ALA A 21 1.70 66.89 4.30
N GLY A 22 0.68 67.48 4.94
CA GLY A 22 -0.43 66.72 5.55
C GLY A 22 -1.32 66.00 4.53
N ARG A 23 -1.32 66.40 3.25
CA ARG A 23 -1.97 65.67 2.16
C ARG A 23 -1.15 64.44 1.76
N LYS A 24 0.17 64.59 1.56
CA LYS A 24 1.08 63.48 1.23
C LYS A 24 1.05 62.39 2.29
N VAL A 25 1.12 62.76 3.57
CA VAL A 25 1.05 61.78 4.68
C VAL A 25 -0.27 60.99 4.68
N ARG A 26 -1.40 61.63 4.34
CA ARG A 26 -2.69 60.93 4.23
C ARG A 26 -2.78 60.01 3.02
N GLU A 27 -2.18 60.40 1.90
CA GLU A 27 -2.11 59.58 0.70
C GLU A 27 -1.23 58.34 0.94
N GLU A 28 -0.06 58.50 1.57
CA GLU A 28 0.81 57.40 1.99
C GLU A 28 0.13 56.48 3.00
N MET A 29 -0.54 57.03 4.02
CA MET A 29 -1.26 56.24 5.02
C MET A 29 -2.34 55.35 4.37
N LYS A 30 -3.13 55.89 3.43
CA LYS A 30 -4.14 55.11 2.71
C LYS A 30 -3.53 54.00 1.87
N GLN A 31 -2.38 54.25 1.22
CA GLN A 31 -1.66 53.23 0.47
C GLN A 31 -1.19 52.10 1.38
N LEU A 32 -0.58 52.44 2.53
CA LEU A 32 -0.11 51.46 3.50
C LEU A 32 -1.27 50.65 4.12
N GLU A 33 -2.40 51.29 4.42
CA GLU A 33 -3.61 50.61 4.90
C GLU A 33 -4.17 49.61 3.87
N SER A 34 -4.17 49.99 2.60
CA SER A 34 -4.58 49.11 1.50
C SER A 34 -3.65 47.90 1.37
N ILE A 35 -2.33 48.12 1.40
CA ILE A 35 -1.33 47.05 1.36
C ILE A 35 -1.48 46.12 2.57
N LYS A 36 -1.64 46.67 3.77
CA LYS A 36 -1.87 45.90 5.00
C LYS A 36 -3.09 45.00 4.86
N THR A 37 -4.20 45.55 4.38
CA THR A 37 -5.47 44.81 4.20
C THR A 37 -5.31 43.67 3.20
N LYS A 38 -4.61 43.94 2.09
CA LYS A 38 -4.31 42.93 1.08
C LYS A 38 -3.47 41.78 1.68
N LEU A 39 -2.38 42.10 2.37
CA LEU A 39 -1.51 41.10 3.00
C LEU A 39 -2.24 40.30 4.09
N GLN A 40 -3.15 40.92 4.84
CA GLN A 40 -3.98 40.22 5.82
C GLN A 40 -4.91 39.20 5.14
N GLY A 41 -5.50 39.54 3.99
CA GLY A 41 -6.29 38.60 3.19
C GLY A 41 -5.46 37.43 2.65
N GLU A 42 -4.24 37.71 2.17
CA GLU A 42 -3.31 36.67 1.71
C GLU A 42 -2.94 35.70 2.84
N ILE A 43 -2.68 36.20 4.04
CA ILE A 43 -2.38 35.39 5.23
C ILE A 43 -3.55 34.46 5.58
N GLU A 44 -4.79 34.96 5.58
CA GLU A 44 -5.98 34.14 5.85
C GLU A 44 -6.18 33.04 4.78
N GLY A 45 -5.91 33.37 3.53
CA GLY A 45 -5.90 32.39 2.43
C GLY A 45 -4.86 31.29 2.66
N LEU A 46 -3.62 31.67 2.98
CA LEU A 46 -2.53 30.73 3.27
C LEU A 46 -2.82 29.86 4.50
N LYS A 47 -3.44 30.42 5.56
CA LYS A 47 -3.85 29.64 6.74
C LYS A 47 -4.88 28.57 6.38
N THR A 48 -5.85 28.91 5.54
CA THR A 48 -6.88 27.97 5.06
C THR A 48 -6.23 26.85 4.24
N GLN A 49 -5.32 27.19 3.32
CA GLN A 49 -4.56 26.21 2.55
C GLN A 49 -3.73 25.29 3.46
N LYS A 50 -3.01 25.85 4.43
CA LYS A 50 -2.24 25.07 5.42
C LYS A 50 -3.13 24.06 6.15
N SER A 51 -4.31 24.48 6.61
CA SER A 51 -5.26 23.60 7.29
C SER A 51 -5.71 22.43 6.40
N ASN A 52 -6.03 22.70 5.13
CA ASN A 52 -6.43 21.67 4.17
C ASN A 52 -5.29 20.68 3.89
N ILE A 53 -4.08 21.19 3.64
CA ILE A 53 -2.90 20.36 3.41
C ILE A 53 -2.58 19.50 4.65
N SER A 54 -2.67 20.06 5.86
CA SER A 54 -2.47 19.30 7.09
C SER A 54 -3.47 18.14 7.22
N LYS A 55 -4.75 18.36 6.90
CA LYS A 55 -5.75 17.28 6.87
C LYS A 55 -5.38 16.20 5.85
N GLU A 56 -4.95 16.60 4.65
CA GLU A 56 -4.55 15.66 3.61
C GLU A 56 -3.33 14.82 4.02
N ILE A 57 -2.34 15.45 4.66
CA ILE A 57 -1.17 14.76 5.23
C ILE A 57 -1.62 13.73 6.26
N SER A 58 -2.49 14.10 7.20
CA SER A 58 -2.99 13.17 8.22
C SER A 58 -3.73 11.97 7.61
N LEU A 59 -4.55 12.20 6.58
CA LEU A 59 -5.22 11.11 5.84
C LEU A 59 -4.21 10.18 5.17
N LYS A 60 -3.21 10.72 4.47
CA LYS A 60 -2.16 9.91 3.83
C LYS A 60 -1.31 9.15 4.85
N GLN A 61 -1.00 9.75 6.00
CA GLN A 61 -0.29 9.07 7.09
C GLN A 61 -1.09 7.89 7.64
N ALA A 62 -2.40 8.05 7.85
CA ALA A 62 -3.26 6.94 8.25
C ALA A 62 -3.32 5.82 7.20
N HIS A 63 -3.29 6.17 5.91
CA HIS A 63 -3.21 5.18 4.82
C HIS A 63 -1.86 4.44 4.82
N ILE A 64 -0.75 5.16 4.99
CA ILE A 64 0.59 4.56 5.09
C ILE A 64 0.64 3.58 6.27
N GLN A 65 0.08 3.93 7.42
CA GLN A 65 0.04 3.02 8.57
C GLN A 65 -0.72 1.73 8.23
N LYS A 66 -1.93 1.84 7.66
CA LYS A 66 -2.72 0.67 7.24
C LYS A 66 -1.99 -0.22 6.22
N ILE A 67 -1.31 0.38 5.25
CA ILE A 67 -0.52 -0.35 4.25
C ILE A 67 0.68 -1.02 4.92
N THR A 68 1.37 -0.32 5.82
CA THR A 68 2.52 -0.85 6.57
C THR A 68 2.11 -2.06 7.41
N GLU A 69 0.94 -1.99 8.08
CA GLU A 69 0.38 -3.12 8.81
C GLU A 69 0.09 -4.31 7.88
N LYS A 70 -0.51 -4.07 6.70
CA LYS A 70 -0.73 -5.13 5.70
C LYS A 70 0.56 -5.73 5.18
N ILE A 71 1.58 -4.91 4.91
CA ILE A 71 2.91 -5.40 4.51
C ILE A 71 3.48 -6.26 5.63
N LYS A 72 3.37 -5.82 6.88
CA LYS A 72 3.84 -6.56 8.04
C LYS A 72 3.12 -7.90 8.17
N THR A 73 1.78 -7.94 8.10
CA THR A 73 1.04 -9.21 8.20
C THR A 73 1.37 -10.17 7.06
N LEU A 74 1.53 -9.68 5.82
CA LEU A 74 1.92 -10.51 4.68
C LEU A 74 3.38 -10.99 4.79
N SER A 75 4.29 -10.14 5.25
CA SER A 75 5.70 -10.51 5.46
C SER A 75 5.89 -11.48 6.63
N GLN A 76 5.05 -11.38 7.67
CA GLN A 76 5.07 -12.27 8.83
C GLN A 76 4.31 -13.58 8.58
N GLY A 77 3.27 -13.57 7.73
CA GLY A 77 2.57 -14.76 7.25
C GLY A 77 3.38 -15.65 6.31
N ALA A 78 4.50 -15.14 5.77
CA ALA A 78 5.48 -15.93 5.02
C ALA A 78 6.81 -16.16 5.78
N GLY A 79 6.99 -15.54 6.96
CA GLY A 79 8.29 -15.43 7.62
C GLY A 79 8.42 -16.12 8.98
N ASN A 80 7.33 -16.64 9.56
CA ASN A 80 7.36 -17.19 10.93
C ASN A 80 6.79 -18.62 11.06
N GLU A 81 6.28 -19.20 9.97
CA GLU A 81 5.89 -20.61 9.96
C GLU A 81 7.04 -21.44 9.37
N ILE A 82 7.48 -22.45 10.12
CA ILE A 82 8.44 -23.43 9.62
C ILE A 82 7.77 -24.19 8.47
N ILE A 83 8.28 -24.00 7.25
CA ILE A 83 7.81 -24.75 6.09
C ILE A 83 8.46 -26.14 6.13
N ILE A 84 7.63 -27.18 6.26
CA ILE A 84 8.07 -28.57 6.20
C ILE A 84 7.93 -29.04 4.74
N SER A 85 9.06 -29.35 4.09
CA SER A 85 9.04 -29.92 2.74
C SER A 85 8.38 -31.30 2.70
N GLU A 86 7.77 -31.67 1.58
CA GLU A 86 7.23 -33.02 1.35
C GLU A 86 8.28 -34.12 1.61
N HIS A 87 9.54 -33.89 1.20
CA HIS A 87 10.64 -34.82 1.48
C HIS A 87 10.86 -35.04 2.99
N ALA A 88 10.74 -34.00 3.80
CA ALA A 88 10.88 -34.10 5.26
C ALA A 88 9.73 -34.92 5.87
N ILE A 89 8.50 -34.77 5.35
CA ILE A 89 7.35 -35.58 5.77
C ILE A 89 7.59 -37.06 5.44
N LEU A 90 7.99 -37.36 4.19
CA LEU A 90 8.30 -38.74 3.77
C LEU A 90 9.39 -39.38 4.64
N ARG A 91 10.45 -38.64 4.95
CA ARG A 91 11.53 -39.12 5.83
C ARG A 91 11.08 -39.37 7.26
N TYR A 92 10.17 -38.54 7.79
CA TYR A 92 9.62 -38.74 9.12
C TYR A 92 8.77 -40.02 9.18
N ILE A 93 7.91 -40.23 8.17
CA ILE A 93 7.09 -41.45 8.05
C ILE A 93 7.97 -42.70 7.99
N GLU A 94 8.99 -42.70 7.14
CA GLU A 94 9.91 -43.85 6.97
C GLU A 94 10.74 -44.12 8.22
N ARG A 95 11.46 -43.12 8.73
CA ARG A 95 12.48 -43.33 9.78
C ARG A 95 11.92 -43.30 11.21
N VAL A 96 10.88 -42.51 11.46
CA VAL A 96 10.32 -42.32 12.80
C VAL A 96 9.11 -43.22 13.00
N LEU A 97 8.18 -43.24 12.05
CA LEU A 97 6.98 -44.10 12.15
C LEU A 97 7.24 -45.54 11.70
N GLN A 98 8.41 -45.84 11.11
CA GLN A 98 8.78 -47.18 10.65
C GLN A 98 7.78 -47.73 9.61
N ILE A 99 7.20 -46.85 8.81
CA ILE A 99 6.32 -47.23 7.69
C ILE A 99 7.19 -47.25 6.43
N PRO A 100 7.53 -48.44 5.90
CA PRO A 100 8.36 -48.56 4.70
C PRO A 100 7.61 -48.02 3.47
N LEU A 101 8.23 -47.05 2.79
CA LEU A 101 7.64 -46.41 1.61
C LEU A 101 7.50 -47.40 0.44
N GLU A 102 8.39 -48.39 0.36
CA GLU A 102 8.35 -49.45 -0.65
C GLU A 102 7.07 -50.29 -0.55
N GLU A 103 6.55 -50.53 0.65
CA GLU A 103 5.28 -51.23 0.83
C GLU A 103 4.10 -50.37 0.37
N ILE A 104 4.17 -49.05 0.58
CA ILE A 104 3.16 -48.11 0.09
C ILE A 104 3.17 -48.10 -1.45
N GLU A 105 4.33 -48.04 -2.09
CA GLU A 105 4.45 -48.10 -3.55
C GLU A 105 3.84 -49.38 -4.14
N GLN A 106 4.09 -50.54 -3.52
CA GLN A 106 3.52 -51.82 -3.95
C GLN A 106 2.00 -51.88 -3.78
N LYS A 107 1.48 -51.24 -2.73
CA LYS A 107 0.03 -51.09 -2.54
C LYS A 107 -0.58 -50.21 -3.62
N ILE A 108 0.05 -49.10 -3.98
CA ILE A 108 -0.45 -48.17 -5.01
C ILE A 108 -0.39 -48.81 -6.40
N VAL A 109 0.72 -49.47 -6.74
CA VAL A 109 0.90 -50.10 -8.06
C VAL A 109 1.40 -51.53 -7.92
N SER A 110 0.46 -52.46 -7.82
CA SER A 110 0.71 -53.91 -7.82
C SER A 110 1.29 -54.37 -9.17
N SER A 111 1.90 -55.57 -9.20
CA SER A 111 2.42 -56.16 -10.44
C SER A 111 1.36 -56.30 -11.54
N THR A 112 0.15 -56.73 -11.16
CA THR A 112 -0.99 -56.85 -12.08
C THR A 112 -1.41 -55.49 -12.64
N LEU A 113 -1.41 -54.45 -11.81
CA LEU A 113 -1.77 -53.10 -12.24
C LEU A 113 -0.69 -52.48 -13.15
N LYS A 114 0.60 -52.77 -12.90
CA LYS A 114 1.69 -52.35 -13.81
C LYS A 114 1.50 -52.92 -15.21
N GLU A 115 1.08 -54.17 -15.33
CA GLU A 115 0.80 -54.80 -16.63
C GLU A 115 -0.38 -54.14 -17.33
N GLN A 116 -1.46 -53.84 -16.59
CA GLN A 116 -2.62 -53.13 -17.12
C GLN A 116 -2.25 -51.73 -17.63
N ILE A 117 -1.50 -50.94 -16.85
CA ILE A 117 -1.02 -49.62 -17.24
C ILE A 117 -0.13 -49.71 -18.49
N LYS A 118 0.73 -50.73 -18.58
CA LYS A 118 1.59 -50.93 -19.74
C LYS A 118 0.80 -51.25 -21.03
N MET A 119 -0.36 -51.90 -20.92
CA MET A 119 -1.22 -52.23 -22.06
C MET A 119 -2.17 -51.08 -22.44
N LEU A 120 -2.73 -50.39 -21.45
CA LEU A 120 -3.82 -49.42 -21.64
C LEU A 120 -3.32 -47.95 -21.65
N GLY A 121 -2.15 -47.68 -21.06
CA GLY A 121 -1.53 -46.36 -21.03
C GLY A 121 -2.15 -45.44 -19.98
N ASP A 122 -2.31 -44.17 -20.34
CA ASP A 122 -2.89 -43.14 -19.47
C ASP A 122 -4.36 -43.46 -19.14
N GLY A 123 -4.76 -43.19 -17.91
CA GLY A 123 -6.13 -43.48 -17.50
C GLY A 123 -6.32 -43.54 -15.99
N SER A 124 -7.53 -43.92 -15.60
CA SER A 124 -7.92 -44.13 -14.21
C SER A 124 -8.05 -45.62 -13.93
N TYR A 125 -7.43 -46.09 -12.87
CA TYR A 125 -7.42 -47.52 -12.50
C TYR A 125 -7.93 -47.71 -11.07
N PRO A 126 -8.79 -48.72 -10.81
CA PRO A 126 -9.33 -48.96 -9.49
C PRO A 126 -8.28 -49.49 -8.52
N LEU A 127 -8.41 -49.09 -7.26
CA LEU A 127 -7.55 -49.47 -6.13
C LEU A 127 -8.43 -49.90 -4.94
N GLU A 128 -7.95 -50.85 -4.12
CA GLU A 128 -8.66 -51.41 -2.95
C GLU A 128 -10.14 -51.74 -3.25
N ASN A 129 -10.38 -52.67 -4.18
CA ASN A 129 -11.72 -53.11 -4.58
C ASN A 129 -12.65 -51.98 -5.06
N GLY A 130 -12.08 -50.90 -5.61
CA GLY A 130 -12.81 -49.78 -6.19
C GLY A 130 -13.12 -48.65 -5.22
N LYS A 131 -12.68 -48.74 -3.95
CA LYS A 131 -12.82 -47.65 -2.97
C LYS A 131 -12.01 -46.41 -3.35
N TYR A 132 -10.87 -46.65 -3.99
CA TYR A 132 -9.99 -45.60 -4.50
C TYR A 132 -9.73 -45.83 -6.00
N ARG A 133 -9.19 -44.83 -6.68
CA ARG A 133 -8.69 -44.94 -8.05
C ARG A 133 -7.40 -44.14 -8.19
N ILE A 134 -6.44 -44.68 -8.92
CA ILE A 134 -5.22 -43.96 -9.29
C ILE A 134 -5.39 -43.33 -10.67
N VAL A 135 -4.86 -42.14 -10.86
CA VAL A 135 -4.78 -41.50 -12.18
C VAL A 135 -3.34 -41.58 -12.66
N VAL A 136 -3.15 -42.15 -13.84
CA VAL A 136 -1.85 -42.31 -14.48
C VAL A 136 -1.77 -41.44 -15.72
N LYS A 137 -0.70 -40.67 -15.83
CA LYS A 137 -0.39 -39.84 -17.00
C LYS A 137 1.10 -39.91 -17.29
N ASP A 138 1.48 -40.12 -18.55
CA ASP A 138 2.87 -40.20 -19.00
C ASP A 138 3.70 -41.19 -18.15
N ASN A 139 3.09 -42.33 -17.80
CA ASN A 139 3.68 -43.37 -16.94
C ASN A 139 3.98 -42.92 -15.49
N VAL A 140 3.33 -41.85 -15.00
CA VAL A 140 3.42 -41.34 -13.63
C VAL A 140 2.05 -41.41 -12.95
N VAL A 141 2.00 -41.92 -11.72
CA VAL A 141 0.79 -41.81 -10.87
C VAL A 141 0.70 -40.36 -10.38
N VAL A 142 -0.26 -39.60 -10.88
CA VAL A 142 -0.38 -38.16 -10.59
C VAL A 142 -1.26 -37.88 -9.37
N THR A 143 -2.23 -38.74 -9.09
CA THR A 143 -3.11 -38.62 -7.93
C THR A 143 -3.79 -39.93 -7.58
N ILE A 144 -4.32 -40.01 -6.36
CA ILE A 144 -5.18 -41.08 -5.86
C ILE A 144 -6.49 -40.42 -5.41
N LEU A 145 -7.61 -40.79 -6.03
CA LEU A 145 -8.95 -40.28 -5.71
C LEU A 145 -9.71 -41.33 -4.89
N GLY A 146 -10.49 -40.89 -3.90
CA GLY A 146 -11.40 -41.74 -3.12
C GLY A 146 -12.83 -41.20 -3.14
N ASP A 147 -13.79 -42.01 -2.71
CA ASP A 147 -15.20 -41.61 -2.62
C ASP A 147 -15.48 -40.45 -1.65
N ASP A 148 -14.50 -40.06 -0.82
CA ASP A 148 -14.60 -38.90 0.09
C ASP A 148 -14.34 -37.55 -0.60
N MET A 149 -14.13 -37.52 -1.92
CA MET A 149 -13.96 -36.29 -2.70
C MET A 149 -15.21 -36.03 -3.57
N VAL A 150 -16.18 -35.34 -2.96
CA VAL A 150 -17.24 -34.62 -3.68
C VAL A 150 -16.58 -33.45 -4.44
N GLU A 151 -16.77 -33.45 -5.76
CA GLU A 151 -16.69 -32.35 -6.73
C GLU A 151 -15.44 -31.44 -6.75
N LEU A 152 -14.70 -31.53 -7.86
CA LEU A 152 -14.04 -30.38 -8.51
C LEU A 152 -14.71 -30.11 -9.85
#